data_AF-A0AA40ZUB4-F1
#
_entry.id   AF-A0AA40ZUB4-F1
#
_cell.length_a   1.000
_cell.length_b   1.000
_cell.length_c   1.000
_cell.angle_alpha   90.00
_cell.angle_beta   90.00
_cell.angle_gamma   90.00
#
_symmetry.space_group_name_H-M   'P 1'
#
loop_
_entity.id
_entity.type
_entity.pdbx_description
1 polymer ?
#
loop_
_entity_poly.entity_id
_entity_poly.type
_entity_poly.pdbx_seq_one_letter_code
_entity_poly.pdbx_strand_id
1 'polypeptide(L)'
;MRILFALLAILIGLAGCDKKYGPSNDTFPPELYFVLENAVGESILPEIPEGKECIGLKDFQLTYELNGKRYPVYETDLELNRHLSVCRETQLGEDVRSIDLLTTGFTGILCDYARKHKKEVLQVKIELACEAAFGDKETHLFEVQMKYVGDTEEDVLHCIEEGARVDGIEAEYVGGRENPYLYRATI
;
A
#
# COMPACT_ATOMS: atom_id res chain seq x y z
N MET A 1 -39.62 42.82 16.53
CA MET A 1 -38.80 41.87 17.33
C MET A 1 -38.82 40.46 16.73
N ARG A 2 -38.35 40.27 15.48
CA ARG A 2 -38.20 38.95 14.85
C ARG A 2 -36.82 38.71 14.21
N ILE A 3 -36.04 39.78 14.03
CA ILE A 3 -34.70 39.71 13.41
C ILE A 3 -33.61 39.37 14.44
N LEU A 4 -33.82 39.64 15.73
CA LEU A 4 -32.83 39.35 16.77
C LEU A 4 -32.60 37.84 16.99
N PHE A 5 -33.64 37.01 16.79
CA PHE A 5 -33.56 35.56 16.99
C PHE A 5 -32.84 34.84 15.85
N ALA A 6 -32.80 35.40 14.64
CA ALA A 6 -32.11 34.81 13.51
C ALA A 6 -30.58 34.93 13.65
N LEU A 7 -30.08 36.02 14.22
CA LEU A 7 -28.64 36.20 14.44
C LEU A 7 -28.09 35.30 15.57
N LEU A 8 -28.90 35.00 16.59
CA LEU A 8 -28.47 34.13 17.70
C LEU A 8 -28.29 32.67 17.25
N ALA A 9 -29.14 32.18 16.34
CA ALA A 9 -29.04 30.82 15.80
C ALA A 9 -27.80 30.62 14.91
N ILE A 10 -27.40 31.65 14.17
CA ILE A 10 -26.19 31.63 13.34
C ILE A 10 -24.92 31.61 14.23
N LEU A 11 -24.93 32.32 15.37
CA LEU A 11 -23.80 32.33 16.30
C LEU A 11 -23.64 31.00 17.08
N ILE A 12 -24.73 30.28 17.38
CA ILE A 12 -24.65 28.95 18.01
C ILE A 12 -24.19 27.88 17.01
N GLY A 13 -24.57 28.01 15.72
CA GLY A 13 -24.07 27.13 14.66
C GLY A 13 -22.57 27.26 14.36
N LEU A 14 -21.99 28.42 14.64
CA LEU A 14 -20.54 28.68 14.47
C LEU A 14 -19.71 28.35 15.72
N ALA A 15 -20.32 28.31 16.90
CA ALA A 15 -19.63 28.00 18.16
C ALA A 15 -19.63 26.50 18.53
N GLY A 16 -20.34 25.66 17.77
CA GLY A 16 -20.36 24.20 17.91
C GLY A 16 -19.43 23.45 16.94
N CYS A 17 -18.62 24.17 16.16
CA CYS A 17 -17.64 23.57 15.25
C CYS A 17 -16.30 23.37 15.96
N ASP A 18 -16.33 22.73 17.13
CA ASP A 18 -15.12 22.10 17.66
C ASP A 18 -14.83 20.89 16.77
N LYS A 19 -13.74 20.98 16.01
CA LYS A 19 -13.09 19.83 15.36
C LYS A 19 -12.74 18.79 16.43
N LYS A 20 -13.69 17.94 16.81
CA LYS A 20 -13.40 16.79 17.67
C LYS A 20 -14.01 15.47 17.22
N TYR A 21 -14.95 15.49 16.28
CA TYR A 21 -15.52 14.26 15.72
C TYR A 21 -15.83 14.47 14.23
N GLY A 22 -14.77 14.56 13.42
CA GLY A 22 -14.90 14.09 12.04
C GLY A 22 -15.15 12.59 12.05
N PRO A 23 -15.71 12.00 10.97
CA PRO A 23 -15.73 10.54 10.84
C PRO A 23 -14.34 9.98 11.17
N SER A 24 -14.29 8.87 11.91
CA SER A 24 -13.03 8.26 12.31
C SER A 24 -12.16 8.03 11.08
N ASN A 25 -10.94 8.57 11.13
CA ASN A 25 -9.91 8.53 10.09
C ASN A 25 -9.34 7.11 9.89
N ASP A 26 -10.20 6.09 9.80
CA ASP A 26 -9.80 4.70 9.61
C ASP A 26 -9.83 4.31 8.13
N THR A 27 -9.56 5.26 7.23
CA THR A 27 -9.25 4.94 5.84
C THR A 27 -7.77 4.64 5.79
N PHE A 28 -7.45 3.36 6.00
CA PHE A 28 -6.09 2.87 5.85
C PHE A 28 -5.61 3.24 4.44
N PRO A 29 -4.44 3.91 4.29
CA PRO A 29 -3.80 4.01 3.00
C PRO A 29 -3.63 2.61 2.41
N PRO A 30 -3.62 2.49 1.09
CA PRO A 30 -3.66 1.21 0.44
C PRO A 30 -2.36 0.46 0.68
N GLU A 31 -2.54 -0.77 1.08
CA GLU A 31 -1.48 -1.75 1.15
C GLU A 31 -1.32 -2.35 -0.26
N LEU A 32 -0.08 -2.52 -0.71
CA LEU A 32 0.21 -3.04 -2.05
C LEU A 32 0.60 -4.50 -1.91
N TYR A 33 -0.17 -5.36 -2.55
CA TYR A 33 -0.07 -6.79 -2.37
C TYR A 33 0.32 -7.49 -3.66
N PHE A 34 1.21 -8.47 -3.54
CA PHE A 34 1.56 -9.35 -4.64
C PHE A 34 1.32 -10.81 -4.28
N VAL A 35 0.55 -11.50 -5.11
CA VAL A 35 0.55 -12.95 -5.23
C VAL A 35 1.70 -13.33 -6.15
N LEU A 36 2.58 -14.20 -5.66
CA LEU A 36 3.71 -14.69 -6.42
C LEU A 36 3.58 -16.20 -6.58
N GLU A 37 3.59 -16.65 -7.83
CA GLU A 37 3.40 -18.04 -8.23
C GLU A 37 4.53 -18.48 -9.16
N ASN A 38 4.88 -19.76 -9.12
CA ASN A 38 5.79 -20.36 -10.09
C ASN A 38 5.06 -20.70 -11.39
N ALA A 39 5.79 -21.16 -12.42
CA ALA A 39 5.23 -21.53 -13.72
C ALA A 39 4.12 -22.61 -13.71
N VAL A 40 3.94 -23.36 -12.60
CA VAL A 40 2.85 -24.35 -12.45
C VAL A 40 1.70 -23.85 -11.58
N GLY A 41 1.72 -22.57 -11.17
CA GLY A 41 0.67 -21.91 -10.39
C GLY A 41 0.78 -22.10 -8.88
N GLU A 42 1.88 -22.65 -8.37
CA GLU A 42 2.08 -22.81 -6.93
C GLU A 42 2.69 -21.55 -6.34
N SER A 43 2.17 -21.10 -5.19
CA SER A 43 2.72 -19.93 -4.53
C SER A 43 4.15 -20.19 -4.04
N ILE A 44 5.04 -19.26 -4.38
CA ILE A 44 6.46 -19.29 -3.99
C ILE A 44 6.71 -18.62 -2.63
N LEU A 45 5.68 -18.04 -2.03
CA LEU A 45 5.76 -17.42 -0.71
C LEU A 45 5.80 -18.52 0.38
N PRO A 46 6.24 -18.20 1.61
CA PRO A 46 6.27 -19.17 2.71
C PRO A 46 4.89 -19.63 3.14
N GLU A 47 4.80 -20.82 3.70
CA GLU A 47 3.55 -21.33 4.26
C GLU A 47 3.14 -20.56 5.52
N ILE A 48 1.84 -20.29 5.63
CA ILE A 48 1.25 -19.65 6.81
C ILE A 48 0.79 -20.77 7.76
N PRO A 49 1.35 -20.87 8.98
CA PRO A 49 0.98 -21.91 9.93
C PRO A 49 -0.53 -21.98 10.18
N GLU A 50 -1.02 -23.19 10.44
CA GLU A 50 -2.44 -23.41 10.76
C GLU A 50 -2.91 -22.51 11.91
N GLY A 51 -4.11 -21.94 11.78
CA GLY A 51 -4.69 -21.02 12.75
C GLY A 51 -4.13 -19.59 12.71
N LYS A 52 -3.28 -19.24 11.73
CA LYS A 52 -2.84 -17.86 11.48
C LYS A 52 -3.34 -17.34 10.13
N GLU A 53 -3.58 -16.03 10.09
CA GLU A 53 -3.96 -15.32 8.86
C GLU A 53 -2.74 -14.71 8.15
N CYS A 54 -1.73 -14.28 8.91
CA CYS A 54 -0.49 -13.71 8.37
C CYS A 54 0.74 -14.12 9.19
N ILE A 55 1.91 -14.06 8.55
CA ILE A 55 3.23 -14.14 9.20
C ILE A 55 4.09 -12.94 8.80
N GLY A 56 4.83 -12.39 9.76
CA GLY A 56 5.83 -11.35 9.46
C GLY A 56 7.10 -11.95 8.88
N LEU A 57 7.64 -11.33 7.83
CA LEU A 57 8.95 -11.66 7.29
C LEU A 57 10.06 -11.09 8.19
N LYS A 58 11.15 -11.84 8.33
CA LYS A 58 12.35 -11.45 9.09
C LYS A 58 13.55 -11.37 8.16
N ASP A 59 14.57 -10.64 8.61
CA ASP A 59 15.88 -10.58 7.95
C ASP A 59 15.81 -10.14 6.48
N PHE A 60 14.84 -9.28 6.15
CA PHE A 60 14.70 -8.72 4.82
C PHE A 60 15.53 -7.44 4.65
N GLN A 61 15.94 -7.15 3.43
CA GLN A 61 16.49 -5.87 3.02
C GLN A 61 15.57 -5.25 1.97
N LEU A 62 15.13 -4.01 2.23
CA LEU A 62 14.27 -3.25 1.33
C LEU A 62 15.02 -1.99 0.88
N THR A 63 15.05 -1.76 -0.42
CA THR A 63 15.47 -0.49 -1.02
C THR A 63 14.36 0.00 -1.94
N TYR A 64 14.15 1.31 -2.02
CA TYR A 64 13.19 1.86 -2.98
C TYR A 64 13.73 3.04 -3.78
N GLU A 65 13.18 3.18 -4.98
CA GLU A 65 13.46 4.25 -5.92
C GLU A 65 12.16 4.93 -6.32
N LEU A 66 12.13 6.26 -6.29
CA LEU A 66 11.02 7.07 -6.79
C LEU A 66 11.49 7.90 -7.97
N ASN A 67 10.92 7.65 -9.15
CA ASN A 67 11.20 8.37 -10.40
C ASN A 67 12.71 8.52 -10.70
N GLY A 68 13.47 7.43 -10.63
CA GLY A 68 14.91 7.45 -10.93
C GLY A 68 15.81 7.88 -9.76
N LYS A 69 15.23 8.23 -8.60
CA LYS A 69 16.00 8.63 -7.41
C LYS A 69 15.86 7.60 -6.31
N ARG A 70 16.97 7.00 -5.91
CA ARG A 70 17.04 6.07 -4.77
C ARG A 70 16.94 6.80 -3.45
N TYR A 71 16.15 6.24 -2.54
CA TYR A 71 16.00 6.74 -1.18
C TYR A 71 16.50 5.68 -0.20
N PRO A 72 17.41 6.02 0.70
CA PRO A 72 17.83 5.09 1.75
C PRO A 72 16.65 4.82 2.68
N VAL A 73 16.35 3.53 2.90
CA VAL A 73 15.49 3.11 4.01
C VAL A 73 16.36 3.14 5.26
N TYR A 74 16.12 4.08 6.16
CA TYR A 74 16.90 4.14 7.40
C TYR A 74 16.37 3.09 8.38
N GLU A 75 17.26 2.39 9.09
CA GLU A 75 16.88 1.43 10.14
C GLU A 75 15.93 2.04 11.20
N THR A 76 16.03 3.35 11.42
CA THR A 76 15.21 4.13 12.35
C THR A 76 13.86 4.60 11.79
N ASP A 77 13.60 4.44 10.49
CA ASP A 77 12.26 4.63 9.91
C ASP A 77 11.37 3.46 10.32
N LEU A 78 10.97 3.51 11.59
CA LEU A 78 10.09 2.56 12.28
C LEU A 78 8.78 2.31 11.55
N GLU A 79 8.36 3.17 10.61
CA GLU A 79 7.14 3.01 9.83
C GLU A 79 7.33 2.17 8.56
N LEU A 80 8.53 2.17 7.97
CA LEU A 80 8.86 1.34 6.79
C LEU A 80 9.33 -0.07 7.18
N ASN A 81 10.08 -0.17 8.27
CA ASN A 81 10.58 -1.46 8.79
C ASN A 81 9.56 -2.22 9.64
N ARG A 82 8.33 -1.70 9.78
CA ARG A 82 7.24 -2.39 10.45
C ARG A 82 6.33 -3.04 9.41
N HIS A 83 6.43 -4.37 9.37
CA HIS A 83 5.40 -5.33 8.92
C HIS A 83 5.32 -5.69 7.44
N LEU A 84 6.46 -6.02 6.79
CA LEU A 84 6.42 -6.96 5.66
C LEU A 84 5.82 -8.27 6.13
N SER A 85 4.71 -8.67 5.53
CA SER A 85 3.99 -9.87 5.95
C SER A 85 3.48 -10.66 4.77
N VAL A 86 3.36 -11.96 4.97
CA VAL A 86 2.71 -12.87 4.04
C VAL A 86 1.38 -13.23 4.66
N CYS A 87 0.29 -12.92 3.94
CA CYS A 87 -1.08 -13.06 4.39
C CYS A 87 -1.84 -14.01 3.47
N ARG A 88 -2.88 -14.66 4.03
CA ARG A 88 -3.85 -15.40 3.23
C ARG A 88 -4.74 -14.42 2.50
N GLU A 89 -4.81 -14.56 1.19
CA GLU A 89 -5.68 -13.74 0.34
C GLU A 89 -7.01 -14.46 0.14
N THR A 90 -7.97 -14.12 0.99
CA THR A 90 -9.27 -14.79 1.05
C THR A 90 -10.24 -14.34 -0.06
N GLN A 91 -10.00 -13.19 -0.70
CA GLN A 91 -10.89 -12.66 -1.74
C GLN A 91 -10.83 -13.46 -3.04
N LEU A 92 -9.72 -14.14 -3.30
CA LEU A 92 -9.56 -14.99 -4.48
C LEU A 92 -10.24 -16.36 -4.33
N GLY A 93 -10.82 -16.66 -3.15
CA GLY A 93 -11.62 -17.88 -2.90
C GLY A 93 -10.80 -19.18 -2.83
N GLU A 94 -9.48 -19.09 -3.01
CA GLU A 94 -8.51 -20.18 -2.96
C GLU A 94 -7.52 -19.94 -1.81
N ASP A 95 -6.73 -20.95 -1.44
CA ASP A 95 -5.63 -20.78 -0.46
C ASP A 95 -4.45 -20.06 -1.12
N VAL A 96 -4.66 -18.79 -1.45
CA VAL A 96 -3.68 -17.91 -2.08
C VAL A 96 -2.95 -17.14 -1.00
N ARG A 97 -1.66 -16.92 -1.22
CA ARG A 97 -0.81 -16.12 -0.34
C ARG A 97 -0.38 -14.88 -1.07
N SER A 98 -0.44 -13.75 -0.38
CA SER A 98 0.07 -12.47 -0.87
C SER A 98 1.15 -11.94 0.07
N ILE A 99 2.12 -11.23 -0.48
CA ILE A 99 3.08 -10.43 0.27
C ILE A 99 2.61 -8.98 0.28
N ASP A 100 2.44 -8.41 1.46
CA ASP A 100 2.26 -6.97 1.63
C ASP A 100 3.62 -6.28 1.57
N LEU A 101 3.86 -5.56 0.47
CA LEU A 101 5.10 -4.81 0.25
C LEU A 101 5.05 -3.41 0.82
N LEU A 102 3.85 -2.82 0.95
CA LEU A 102 3.68 -1.42 1.34
C LEU A 102 2.77 -1.33 2.55
N THR A 103 3.38 -1.33 3.72
CA THR A 103 2.65 -0.97 4.93
C THR A 103 2.17 0.48 4.83
N THR A 104 1.17 0.80 5.64
CA THR A 104 0.54 2.12 5.80
C THR A 104 1.53 3.31 5.72
N GLY A 105 2.76 3.14 6.25
CA GLY A 105 3.81 4.15 6.26
C GLY A 105 4.43 4.45 4.88
N PHE A 106 4.65 3.44 4.03
CA PHE A 106 5.25 3.66 2.71
C PHE A 106 4.32 4.45 1.80
N THR A 107 3.02 4.14 1.83
CA THR A 107 2.07 4.89 1.01
C THR A 107 1.95 6.35 1.45
N GLY A 108 2.10 6.65 2.75
CA GLY A 108 2.26 8.03 3.23
C GLY A 108 3.42 8.76 2.56
N ILE A 109 4.59 8.12 2.46
CA ILE A 109 5.79 8.67 1.80
C ILE A 109 5.53 8.94 0.31
N LEU A 110 4.85 8.03 -0.37
CA LEU A 110 4.48 8.22 -1.78
C LEU A 110 3.58 9.43 -1.99
N CYS A 111 2.54 9.56 -1.16
CA CYS A 111 1.58 10.66 -1.23
C CYS A 111 2.25 12.01 -0.96
N ASP A 112 3.09 12.09 0.08
CA ASP A 112 3.84 13.30 0.41
C ASP A 112 4.80 13.69 -0.71
N TYR A 113 5.45 12.71 -1.35
CA TYR A 113 6.30 12.95 -2.51
C TYR A 113 5.48 13.47 -3.69
N ALA A 114 4.35 12.83 -4.05
CA ALA A 114 3.49 13.30 -5.14
C ALA A 114 3.02 14.74 -4.93
N ARG A 115 2.51 15.04 -3.72
CA ARG A 115 2.04 16.37 -3.33
C ARG A 115 3.14 17.43 -3.44
N LYS A 116 4.31 17.16 -2.84
CA LYS A 116 5.44 18.10 -2.83
C LYS A 116 5.95 18.40 -4.24
N HIS A 117 5.93 17.40 -5.12
CA HIS A 117 6.49 17.50 -6.46
C HIS A 117 5.46 17.83 -7.54
N LYS A 118 4.16 17.96 -7.19
CA LYS A 118 3.05 18.15 -8.13
C LYS A 118 3.10 17.16 -9.30
N LYS A 119 3.54 15.94 -9.01
CA LYS A 119 3.70 14.90 -10.02
C LYS A 119 2.41 14.11 -10.11
N GLU A 120 1.88 13.99 -11.32
CA GLU A 120 0.70 13.17 -11.62
C GLU A 120 1.06 11.69 -11.70
N VAL A 121 2.33 11.33 -11.98
CA VAL A 121 2.79 9.94 -12.08
C VAL A 121 4.05 9.72 -11.25
N LEU A 122 4.04 8.67 -10.46
CA LEU A 122 5.13 8.13 -9.68
C LEU A 122 5.53 6.76 -10.22
N GLN A 123 6.77 6.62 -10.64
CA GLN A 123 7.39 5.32 -10.85
C GLN A 123 8.06 4.91 -9.55
N VAL A 124 7.61 3.79 -8.99
CA VAL A 124 8.11 3.20 -7.76
C VAL A 124 8.83 1.92 -8.12
N LYS A 125 10.06 1.76 -7.66
CA LYS A 125 10.76 0.47 -7.69
C LYS A 125 11.11 0.07 -6.28
N ILE A 126 10.88 -1.18 -5.94
CA ILE A 126 11.14 -1.76 -4.63
C ILE A 126 12.01 -2.99 -4.86
N GLU A 127 13.22 -2.95 -4.34
CA GLU A 127 14.14 -4.09 -4.32
C GLU A 127 13.98 -4.77 -2.96
N LEU A 128 13.58 -6.04 -2.96
CA LEU A 128 13.39 -6.85 -1.75
C LEU A 128 14.27 -8.09 -1.80
N ALA A 129 15.20 -8.20 -0.85
CA ALA A 129 15.93 -9.43 -0.57
C ALA A 129 15.35 -10.05 0.70
N CYS A 130 14.82 -11.28 0.64
CA CYS A 130 14.30 -11.99 1.80
C CYS A 130 14.44 -13.51 1.64
N GLU A 131 15.50 -14.09 2.20
CA GLU A 131 15.79 -15.53 2.11
C GLU A 131 14.67 -16.39 2.71
N ALA A 132 14.02 -15.90 3.77
CA ALA A 132 12.88 -16.58 4.36
C ALA A 132 11.66 -16.63 3.44
N ALA A 133 11.51 -15.68 2.51
CA ALA A 133 10.39 -15.60 1.58
C ALA A 133 10.65 -16.38 0.28
N PHE A 134 11.84 -16.24 -0.29
CA PHE A 134 12.16 -16.69 -1.65
C PHE A 134 13.03 -17.95 -1.69
N GLY A 135 13.56 -18.39 -0.54
CA GLY A 135 14.35 -19.63 -0.45
C GLY A 135 15.78 -19.52 -1.03
N ASP A 136 16.13 -18.38 -1.62
CA ASP A 136 17.48 -18.01 -2.06
C ASP A 136 17.88 -16.62 -1.52
N LYS A 137 19.11 -16.19 -1.81
CA LYS A 137 19.58 -14.83 -1.45
C LYS A 137 19.36 -13.84 -2.59
N GLU A 138 18.54 -14.18 -3.58
CA GLU A 138 18.28 -13.30 -4.70
C GLU A 138 17.38 -12.14 -4.26
N THR A 139 17.49 -11.04 -5.01
CA THR A 139 16.73 -9.83 -4.76
C THR A 139 15.66 -9.77 -5.84
N HIS A 140 14.40 -9.69 -5.41
CA HIS A 140 13.28 -9.49 -6.31
C HIS A 140 13.03 -8.00 -6.49
N LEU A 141 12.81 -7.59 -7.73
CA LEU A 141 12.51 -6.22 -8.12
C LEU A 141 11.02 -6.08 -8.43
N PHE A 142 10.32 -5.32 -7.61
CA PHE A 142 8.93 -4.95 -7.80
C PHE A 142 8.87 -3.54 -8.39
N GLU A 143 8.24 -3.38 -9.53
CA GLU A 143 8.06 -2.09 -10.19
C GLU A 143 6.58 -1.77 -10.29
N VAL A 144 6.18 -0.58 -9.85
CA VAL A 144 4.79 -0.12 -9.90
C VAL A 144 4.76 1.30 -10.44
N GLN A 145 3.83 1.55 -11.36
CA GLN A 145 3.50 2.88 -11.80
C GLN A 145 2.20 3.34 -11.15
N MET A 146 2.29 4.46 -10.43
CA MET A 146 1.24 4.98 -9.59
C MET A 146 0.85 6.37 -10.08
N LYS A 147 -0.43 6.59 -10.35
CA LYS A 147 -0.96 7.90 -10.71
C LYS A 147 -1.54 8.59 -9.48
N TYR A 148 -1.09 9.79 -9.19
CA TYR A 148 -1.62 10.61 -8.12
C TYR A 148 -2.81 11.43 -8.64
N VAL A 149 -4.01 11.20 -8.10
CA VAL A 149 -5.25 11.81 -8.62
C VAL A 149 -5.88 12.86 -7.71
N GLY A 150 -5.42 13.03 -6.47
CA GLY A 150 -5.85 14.15 -5.63
C GLY A 150 -5.50 14.05 -4.14
N ASP A 151 -6.02 15.00 -3.36
CA ASP A 151 -5.75 15.20 -1.94
C ASP A 151 -6.89 14.74 -1.01
N THR A 152 -8.00 14.24 -1.55
CA THR A 152 -9.14 13.78 -0.74
C THR A 152 -9.05 12.30 -0.40
N GLU A 153 -9.70 11.86 0.66
CA GLU A 153 -9.72 10.46 1.11
C GLU A 153 -10.21 9.47 0.03
N GLU A 154 -11.07 9.92 -0.90
CA GLU A 154 -11.50 9.14 -2.08
C GLU A 154 -10.50 9.26 -3.26
N ASP A 155 -9.71 10.34 -3.33
CA ASP A 155 -8.80 10.65 -4.44
C ASP A 155 -7.34 10.25 -4.18
N VAL A 156 -6.91 10.09 -2.92
CA VAL A 156 -5.48 9.95 -2.58
C VAL A 156 -4.89 8.70 -3.22
N LEU A 157 -5.74 7.73 -3.56
CA LEU A 157 -5.34 6.35 -3.85
C LEU A 157 -6.27 5.70 -4.88
N HIS A 158 -6.34 6.29 -6.07
CA HIS A 158 -6.49 5.51 -7.30
C HIS A 158 -5.12 5.44 -7.97
N CYS A 159 -4.15 4.88 -7.24
CA CYS A 159 -2.95 4.38 -7.88
C CYS A 159 -3.31 3.07 -8.58
N ILE A 160 -2.50 2.64 -9.53
CA ILE A 160 -2.80 1.63 -10.55
C ILE A 160 -3.61 2.20 -11.71
N GLU A 161 -2.87 2.57 -12.76
CA GLU A 161 -3.15 2.03 -14.09
C GLU A 161 -2.07 2.54 -15.03
N GLU A 162 -0.95 1.79 -15.08
CA GLU A 162 -0.19 1.57 -16.33
C GLU A 162 0.48 0.19 -16.28
N GLY A 163 0.83 -0.31 -15.09
CA GLY A 163 1.26 -1.70 -14.88
C GLY A 163 2.03 -1.92 -13.58
N ALA A 164 2.11 -3.17 -13.18
CA ALA A 164 3.06 -3.64 -12.17
C ALA A 164 3.93 -4.74 -12.78
N ARG A 165 5.18 -4.86 -12.32
CA ARG A 165 6.11 -5.90 -12.76
C ARG A 165 6.86 -6.49 -11.58
N VAL A 166 7.20 -7.76 -11.68
CA VAL A 166 8.09 -8.47 -10.76
C VAL A 166 9.20 -9.07 -11.60
N ASP A 167 10.45 -8.70 -11.33
CA ASP A 167 11.64 -9.14 -12.08
C ASP A 167 11.53 -8.92 -13.60
N GLY A 168 10.86 -7.83 -13.99
CA GLY A 168 10.60 -7.49 -15.38
C GLY A 168 9.47 -8.28 -16.04
N ILE A 169 8.81 -9.19 -15.33
CA ILE A 169 7.59 -9.89 -15.78
C ILE A 169 6.38 -9.04 -15.41
N GLU A 170 5.44 -8.87 -16.34
CA GLU A 170 4.21 -8.12 -16.11
C GLU A 170 3.29 -8.88 -15.13
N ALA A 171 2.83 -8.18 -14.09
CA ALA A 171 1.91 -8.71 -13.11
C ALA A 171 0.47 -8.39 -13.52
N GLU A 172 -0.40 -9.40 -13.45
CA GLU A 172 -1.83 -9.26 -13.70
C GLU A 172 -2.51 -8.56 -12.51
N TYR A 173 -3.37 -7.59 -12.81
CA TYR A 173 -4.25 -7.02 -11.80
C TYR A 173 -5.37 -8.02 -11.46
N VAL A 174 -5.43 -8.45 -10.20
CA VAL A 174 -6.46 -9.38 -9.70
C VAL A 174 -7.24 -8.79 -8.52
N GLY A 175 -7.02 -7.49 -8.24
CA GLY A 175 -7.68 -6.77 -7.18
C GLY A 175 -9.17 -6.54 -7.41
N GLY A 176 -9.82 -6.13 -6.33
CA GLY A 176 -11.25 -5.82 -6.29
C GLY A 176 -11.53 -4.61 -5.41
N ARG A 177 -12.80 -4.37 -5.11
CA ARG A 177 -13.20 -3.23 -4.26
C ARG A 177 -12.60 -3.29 -2.85
N GLU A 178 -12.38 -4.50 -2.33
CA GLU A 178 -11.87 -4.74 -0.99
C GLU A 178 -10.34 -4.75 -0.93
N ASN A 179 -9.66 -5.17 -2.00
CA ASN A 179 -8.23 -5.03 -2.16
C ASN A 179 -7.90 -4.39 -3.52
N PRO A 180 -7.92 -3.04 -3.61
CA PRO A 180 -7.74 -2.36 -4.89
C PRO A 180 -6.32 -2.45 -5.44
N TYR A 181 -5.39 -3.09 -4.71
CA TYR A 181 -3.95 -3.08 -4.99
C TYR A 181 -3.31 -4.48 -4.98
N LEU A 182 -4.10 -5.47 -5.35
CA LEU A 182 -3.65 -6.85 -5.43
C LEU A 182 -3.25 -7.22 -6.87
N TYR A 183 -2.02 -7.68 -7.01
CA TYR A 183 -1.45 -8.14 -8.26
C TYR A 183 -1.03 -9.60 -8.17
N ARG A 184 -1.03 -10.30 -9.30
CA ARG A 184 -0.51 -11.66 -9.43
C ARG A 184 0.62 -11.68 -10.45
N ALA A 185 1.77 -12.23 -10.08
CA ALA A 185 2.89 -12.45 -10.99
C ALA A 185 3.28 -13.93 -11.00
N THR A 186 3.52 -14.45 -12.20
CA THR A 186 4.09 -15.79 -12.42
C THR A 186 5.57 -15.64 -12.74
N ILE A 187 6.46 -16.07 -11.84
CA ILE A 187 7.92 -15.92 -11.96
C ILE A 187 8.66 -17.25 -11.99
#